data_AF-A0A660VBV4-F1
#
_entry.id   AF-A0A660VBV4-F1
#
_cell.length_a   1.000
_cell.length_b   1.000
_cell.length_c   1.000
_cell.angle_alpha   90.00
_cell.angle_beta   90.00
_cell.angle_gamma   90.00
#
_symmetry.space_group_name_H-M   'P 1'
#
loop_
_entity.id
_entity.type
_entity.pdbx_description
1 polymer ?
#
loop_
_entity_poly.entity_id
_entity_poly.type
_entity_poly.pdbx_seq_one_letter_code
_entity_poly.pdbx_strand_id
1 'polypeptide(L)'
;MRSAIIGLLAVFVAVAFFSGCSRRSKKHKKEPLAITTTSLPDATEGVSYSATIEAAGGTTPYTWAVSGLPSGLSWSQVGDTVEISGTPDSGTAGTYSVDVTVTDSSSPNQSASVTLQL
;
A
#
# COMPACT_ATOMS: atom_id res chain seq x y z
N MET A 1 22.82 43.26 58.89
CA MET A 1 24.22 43.74 58.91
C MET A 1 25.10 42.66 58.30
N ARG A 2 25.81 43.00 57.20
CA ARG A 2 26.99 42.34 56.61
C ARG A 2 26.78 40.91 56.06
N SER A 3 26.51 40.73 54.77
CA SER A 3 27.44 40.77 53.60
C SER A 3 28.38 39.55 53.50
N ALA A 4 28.21 38.75 52.45
CA ALA A 4 29.24 37.95 51.76
C ALA A 4 28.72 37.64 50.34
N ILE A 5 29.01 38.50 49.36
CA ILE A 5 30.15 38.47 48.42
C ILE A 5 29.93 37.52 47.23
N ILE A 6 29.96 38.18 46.08
CA ILE A 6 29.86 37.74 44.70
C ILE A 6 31.16 37.04 44.25
N GLY A 7 31.04 36.00 43.44
CA GLY A 7 32.12 35.42 42.61
C GLY A 7 31.57 34.17 41.92
N LEU A 8 31.84 33.84 40.67
CA LEU A 8 32.69 34.36 39.62
C LEU A 8 32.24 33.65 38.33
N LEU A 9 32.44 34.29 37.18
CA LEU A 9 32.16 33.81 35.83
C LEU A 9 32.67 32.38 35.49
N ALA A 10 31.87 31.75 34.63
CA ALA A 10 32.11 30.68 33.65
C ALA A 10 33.51 30.09 33.45
N VAL A 11 33.57 28.75 33.36
CA VAL A 11 34.51 28.01 32.51
C VAL A 11 33.76 26.86 31.80
N PHE A 12 33.59 27.00 30.48
CA PHE A 12 33.37 25.89 29.55
C PHE A 12 34.66 25.05 29.47
N VAL A 13 34.55 23.72 29.32
CA VAL A 13 35.26 22.89 28.30
C VAL A 13 35.29 21.39 28.69
N ALA A 14 35.11 20.57 27.63
CA ALA A 14 35.56 19.19 27.39
C ALA A 14 34.62 18.00 27.68
N VAL A 15 34.37 17.32 26.56
CA VAL A 15 33.65 16.09 26.25
C VAL A 15 34.40 14.84 26.73
N ALA A 16 33.68 13.79 27.12
CA ALA A 16 34.13 12.41 26.92
C ALA A 16 32.94 11.46 26.65
N PHE A 17 33.10 10.68 25.57
CA PHE A 17 32.21 9.69 24.99
C PHE A 17 32.25 8.33 25.72
N PHE A 18 31.31 7.45 25.30
CA PHE A 18 31.20 6.00 25.52
C PHE A 18 30.60 5.62 26.88
N SER A 19 29.62 4.73 27.00
CA SER A 19 29.34 3.54 26.20
C SER A 19 27.90 3.09 26.47
N GLY A 20 27.13 2.77 25.43
CA GLY A 20 25.78 2.25 25.62
C GLY A 20 24.88 2.35 24.39
N CYS A 21 25.39 1.96 23.22
CA CYS A 21 24.56 1.69 22.06
C CYS A 21 23.50 0.63 22.40
N SER A 22 22.24 1.02 22.52
CA SER A 22 21.14 0.15 22.10
C SER A 22 20.43 0.84 20.95
N ARG A 23 21.06 0.77 19.76
CA ARG A 23 20.33 0.91 18.52
C ARG A 23 19.33 -0.24 18.52
N ARG A 24 18.10 0.03 18.98
CA ARG A 24 16.95 -0.82 18.72
C ARG A 24 16.82 -0.86 17.21
N SER A 25 17.44 -1.86 16.59
CA SER A 25 17.22 -2.18 15.20
C SER A 25 15.77 -2.60 15.11
N LYS A 26 14.87 -1.63 14.91
CA LYS A 26 13.64 -1.89 14.20
C LYS A 26 14.12 -2.34 12.84
N LYS A 27 14.31 -3.65 12.69
CA LYS A 27 14.38 -4.30 11.39
C LYS A 27 13.15 -3.76 10.68
N HIS A 28 13.32 -2.84 9.73
CA HIS A 28 12.24 -2.33 8.92
C HIS A 28 11.80 -3.52 8.07
N LYS A 29 10.97 -4.38 8.67
CA LYS A 29 10.34 -5.49 7.97
C LYS A 29 9.42 -4.76 7.01
N LYS A 30 9.84 -4.74 5.74
CA LYS A 30 9.06 -4.21 4.65
C LYS A 30 7.61 -4.67 4.81
N GLU A 31 6.67 -3.72 4.74
CA GLU A 31 5.25 -4.00 4.92
C GLU A 31 4.83 -5.06 3.89
N PRO A 32 4.14 -6.13 4.30
CA PRO A 32 3.76 -7.18 3.37
C PRO A 32 2.82 -6.61 2.30
N LEU A 33 3.09 -6.92 1.03
CA LEU A 33 2.18 -6.61 -0.07
C LEU A 33 0.83 -7.30 0.16
N ALA A 34 -0.26 -6.54 0.07
CA ALA A 34 -1.63 -7.04 0.17
C ALA A 34 -2.58 -6.23 -0.71
N ILE A 35 -3.56 -6.91 -1.31
CA ILE A 35 -4.70 -6.26 -1.97
C ILE A 35 -5.70 -5.88 -0.87
N THR A 36 -6.11 -4.62 -0.82
CA THR A 36 -6.99 -4.09 0.24
C THR A 36 -8.45 -4.11 -0.14
N THR A 37 -8.76 -4.19 -1.43
CA THR A 37 -10.12 -4.36 -1.94
C THR A 37 -10.64 -5.76 -1.62
N THR A 38 -11.81 -5.83 -0.98
CA THR A 38 -12.42 -7.10 -0.54
C THR A 38 -13.61 -7.55 -1.41
N SER A 39 -14.23 -6.62 -2.15
CA SER A 39 -15.38 -6.88 -3.03
C SER A 39 -15.49 -5.80 -4.09
N LEU A 40 -16.17 -6.10 -5.20
CA LEU A 40 -16.53 -5.12 -6.23
C LEU A 40 -18.01 -4.72 -6.06
N PRO A 41 -18.39 -3.47 -6.35
CA PRO A 41 -19.80 -3.09 -6.44
C PRO A 41 -20.51 -3.85 -7.56
N ASP A 42 -21.79 -4.16 -7.38
CA ASP A 42 -22.59 -4.82 -8.42
C ASP A 42 -22.64 -3.96 -9.70
N ALA A 43 -22.43 -4.60 -10.85
CA ALA A 43 -22.59 -3.95 -12.16
C ALA A 43 -23.98 -4.23 -12.74
N THR A 44 -24.53 -3.27 -13.50
CA THR A 44 -25.81 -3.44 -14.21
C THR A 44 -25.58 -3.46 -15.71
N GLU A 45 -26.19 -4.41 -16.42
CA GLU A 45 -26.12 -4.51 -17.88
C GLU A 45 -26.51 -3.19 -18.55
N GLY A 46 -25.74 -2.77 -19.56
CA GLY A 46 -26.00 -1.53 -20.30
C GLY A 46 -25.73 -0.24 -19.52
N VAL A 47 -25.31 -0.31 -18.25
CA VAL A 47 -24.94 0.86 -17.43
C VAL A 47 -23.42 0.95 -17.32
N SER A 48 -22.89 2.16 -17.48
CA SER A 48 -21.45 2.42 -17.30
C SER A 48 -21.01 2.06 -15.89
N TYR A 49 -19.93 1.31 -15.78
CA TYR A 49 -19.35 0.82 -14.54
C TYR A 49 -17.90 1.32 -14.41
N SER A 50 -17.50 1.68 -13.19
CA SER A 50 -16.12 1.96 -12.82
C SER A 50 -15.91 1.57 -11.35
N ALA A 51 -14.86 0.79 -11.09
CA ALA A 51 -14.43 0.41 -9.75
C ALA A 51 -12.91 0.32 -9.67
N THR A 52 -12.35 0.68 -8.51
CA THR A 52 -10.91 0.68 -8.28
C THR A 52 -10.50 -0.45 -7.35
N ILE A 53 -9.41 -1.13 -7.72
CA ILE A 53 -8.71 -2.12 -6.91
C ILE A 53 -7.41 -1.50 -6.42
N GLU A 54 -7.18 -1.61 -5.11
CA GLU A 54 -6.03 -1.03 -4.42
C GLU A 54 -5.18 -2.10 -3.74
N ALA A 55 -3.88 -1.81 -3.59
CA ALA A 55 -2.96 -2.60 -2.80
C ALA A 55 -2.11 -1.70 -1.88
N ALA A 56 -1.68 -2.27 -0.76
CA ALA A 56 -0.82 -1.64 0.23
C ALA A 56 0.42 -2.50 0.54
N GLY A 57 1.42 -1.90 1.18
CA GLY A 57 2.69 -2.53 1.51
C GLY A 57 3.64 -2.62 0.32
N GLY A 58 4.50 -3.63 0.27
CA GLY A 58 5.33 -3.88 -0.91
C GLY A 58 6.32 -2.76 -1.27
N THR A 59 6.81 -2.78 -2.52
CA THR A 59 7.66 -1.72 -3.10
C THR A 59 7.13 -1.41 -4.49
N THR A 60 6.76 -0.16 -4.74
CA THR A 60 6.29 0.28 -6.05
C THR A 60 7.47 0.35 -7.05
N PRO A 61 7.22 0.29 -8.37
CA PRO A 61 5.92 0.15 -9.03
C PRO A 61 5.31 -1.25 -8.85
N TYR A 62 3.98 -1.32 -8.87
CA TYR A 62 3.26 -2.60 -8.93
C TYR A 62 3.00 -3.03 -10.37
N THR A 63 2.97 -4.34 -10.57
CA THR A 63 2.50 -5.01 -11.79
C THR A 63 1.25 -5.79 -11.45
N TRP A 64 0.17 -5.54 -12.20
CA TRP A 64 -1.14 -6.15 -11.96
C TRP A 64 -1.53 -7.13 -13.07
N ALA A 65 -2.30 -8.15 -12.69
CA ALA A 65 -3.01 -9.02 -13.60
C ALA A 65 -4.44 -9.24 -13.08
N VAL A 66 -5.42 -9.05 -13.95
CA VAL A 66 -6.85 -9.26 -13.64
C VAL A 66 -7.48 -10.14 -14.71
N SER A 67 -8.28 -11.11 -14.28
CA SER A 67 -9.02 -12.03 -15.16
C SER A 67 -10.40 -12.39 -14.58
N GLY A 68 -11.27 -12.97 -15.41
CA GLY A 68 -12.63 -13.35 -14.99
C GLY A 68 -13.68 -12.24 -15.10
N LEU A 69 -13.37 -11.15 -15.80
CA LEU A 69 -14.34 -10.08 -16.06
C LEU A 69 -15.41 -10.52 -17.07
N PRO A 70 -16.69 -10.13 -16.87
CA PRO A 70 -17.74 -10.29 -17.88
C PRO A 70 -17.43 -9.50 -19.15
N SER A 71 -18.06 -9.87 -20.27
CA SER A 71 -17.88 -9.13 -21.52
C SER A 71 -18.43 -7.70 -21.39
N GLY A 72 -17.75 -6.76 -22.05
CA GLY A 72 -18.04 -5.33 -21.93
C GLY A 72 -17.32 -4.62 -20.78
N LEU A 73 -16.73 -5.37 -19.83
CA LEU A 73 -15.80 -4.84 -18.85
C LEU A 73 -14.34 -5.13 -19.21
N SER A 74 -13.47 -4.18 -18.85
CA SER A 74 -12.03 -4.27 -19.03
C SER A 74 -11.33 -3.71 -17.81
N TRP A 75 -10.03 -3.96 -17.68
CA TRP A 75 -9.23 -3.34 -16.63
C TRP A 75 -8.08 -2.56 -17.24
N SER A 76 -7.67 -1.50 -16.54
CA SER A 76 -6.47 -0.74 -16.86
C SER A 76 -5.74 -0.38 -15.59
N GLN A 77 -4.42 -0.32 -15.65
CA GLN A 77 -3.62 0.13 -14.52
C GLN A 77 -3.51 1.66 -14.53
N VAL A 78 -3.87 2.29 -13.41
CA VAL A 78 -3.79 3.74 -13.18
C VAL A 78 -2.85 3.98 -12.00
N GLY A 79 -1.59 4.30 -12.30
CA GLY A 79 -0.53 4.40 -11.30
C GLY A 79 -0.28 3.06 -10.59
N ASP A 80 -0.44 3.04 -9.27
CA ASP A 80 -0.28 1.84 -8.44
C ASP A 80 -1.61 1.08 -8.21
N THR A 81 -2.72 1.56 -8.81
CA THR A 81 -4.06 0.95 -8.69
C THR A 81 -4.52 0.36 -10.02
N VAL A 82 -5.58 -0.45 -9.98
CA VAL A 82 -6.29 -0.93 -11.17
C VAL A 82 -7.70 -0.38 -11.20
N GLU A 83 -8.12 0.13 -12.34
CA GLU A 83 -9.51 0.49 -12.60
C GLU A 83 -10.14 -0.59 -13.48
N ILE A 84 -11.25 -1.17 -13.02
CA ILE A 84 -12.16 -1.98 -13.85
C ILE A 84 -13.24 -1.05 -14.35
N SER A 85 -13.37 -0.93 -15.67
CA SER A 85 -14.35 -0.03 -16.29
C SER A 85 -14.90 -0.58 -17.60
N GLY A 86 -16.05 -0.05 -17.99
CA GLY A 86 -16.76 -0.41 -19.21
C GLY A 86 -18.26 -0.41 -19.02
N THR A 87 -18.96 -1.12 -19.89
CA THR A 87 -20.41 -1.31 -19.83
C THR A 87 -20.68 -2.79 -20.03
N PRO A 88 -21.20 -3.53 -19.04
CA PRO A 88 -21.48 -4.95 -19.21
C PRO A 88 -22.47 -5.19 -20.34
N ASP A 89 -22.17 -6.17 -21.20
CA ASP A 89 -23.02 -6.52 -22.34
C ASP A 89 -24.32 -7.19 -21.88
N SER A 90 -25.36 -7.14 -22.70
CA SER A 90 -26.61 -7.87 -22.44
C SER A 90 -26.37 -9.39 -22.37
N GLY A 91 -26.94 -10.05 -21.36
CA GLY A 91 -26.77 -11.50 -21.14
C GLY A 91 -25.53 -11.85 -20.30
N THR A 92 -24.94 -10.87 -19.62
CA THR A 92 -23.83 -11.05 -18.68
C THR A 92 -24.28 -10.96 -17.21
N ALA A 93 -25.58 -10.86 -16.93
CA ALA A 93 -26.09 -10.91 -15.57
C ALA A 93 -25.73 -12.25 -14.88
N GLY A 94 -25.08 -12.17 -13.74
CA GLY A 94 -24.62 -13.33 -12.97
C GLY A 94 -23.53 -12.93 -11.97
N THR A 95 -23.03 -13.91 -11.24
CA THR A 95 -21.90 -13.72 -10.32
C THR A 95 -20.61 -14.14 -10.99
N TYR A 96 -19.61 -13.27 -10.98
CA TYR A 96 -18.30 -13.49 -11.57
C TYR A 96 -17.21 -13.55 -10.49
N SER A 97 -16.38 -14.60 -10.55
CA SER A 97 -15.14 -14.68 -9.78
C SER A 97 -14.03 -13.95 -10.54
N VAL A 98 -13.64 -12.79 -10.04
CA VAL A 98 -12.59 -11.95 -10.62
C VAL A 98 -11.28 -12.21 -9.88
N ASP A 99 -10.33 -12.84 -10.55
CA ASP A 99 -9.02 -13.13 -9.99
C ASP A 99 -8.08 -11.95 -10.22
N VAL A 100 -7.49 -11.46 -9.13
CA VAL A 100 -6.60 -10.31 -9.12
C VAL A 100 -5.28 -10.72 -8.51
N THR A 101 -4.18 -10.41 -9.19
CA THR A 101 -2.82 -10.60 -8.68
C THR A 101 -2.04 -9.30 -8.78
N VAL A 102 -1.36 -8.93 -7.69
CA VAL A 102 -0.41 -7.82 -7.64
C VAL A 102 0.98 -8.36 -7.33
N THR A 103 1.99 -7.86 -8.05
CA THR A 103 3.40 -8.15 -7.80
C THR A 103 4.16 -6.84 -7.64
N ASP A 104 4.99 -6.74 -6.61
CA ASP A 104 5.80 -5.55 -6.35
C ASP A 104 7.17 -5.59 -7.04
N SER A 105 7.95 -4.52 -6.96
CA SER A 105 9.24 -4.37 -7.66
C SER A 105 10.47 -4.83 -6.86
N SER A 106 10.29 -5.39 -5.66
CA SER A 106 11.42 -5.67 -4.76
C SER A 106 12.28 -6.86 -5.17
N SER A 107 13.41 -7.05 -4.49
CA SER A 107 14.29 -8.21 -4.69
C SER A 107 14.53 -8.92 -3.35
N PRO A 108 13.96 -10.12 -3.14
CA PRO A 108 13.01 -10.82 -4.00
C PRO A 108 11.64 -10.12 -4.06
N ASN A 109 10.91 -10.25 -5.18
CA ASN A 109 9.58 -9.67 -5.35
C ASN A 109 8.58 -10.31 -4.37
N GLN A 110 7.58 -9.53 -3.96
CA GLN A 110 6.40 -10.05 -3.26
C GLN A 110 5.21 -10.09 -4.21
N SER A 111 4.34 -11.09 -4.04
CA SER A 111 3.09 -11.22 -4.78
C SER A 111 1.94 -11.49 -3.82
N ALA A 112 0.76 -10.95 -4.14
CA ALA A 112 -0.49 -11.21 -3.44
C ALA A 112 -1.61 -11.42 -4.46
N SER A 113 -2.54 -12.33 -4.15
CA SER A 113 -3.68 -12.64 -5.00
C SER A 113 -4.97 -12.69 -4.18
N VAL A 114 -6.07 -12.25 -4.77
CA VAL A 114 -7.42 -12.35 -4.20
C VAL A 114 -8.43 -12.65 -5.30
N THR A 115 -9.48 -13.38 -4.96
CA THR A 115 -10.66 -13.54 -5.83
C THR A 115 -11.78 -12.65 -5.29
N LEU A 116 -12.21 -11.69 -6.10
CA LEU A 116 -13.33 -10.80 -5.80
C LEU A 116 -14.60 -11.36 -6.44
N GLN A 117 -15.76 -10.99 -5.90
CA GLN A 117 -17.05 -11.23 -6.55
C GLN A 117 -17.52 -9.93 -7.19
N LEU A 118 -18.01 -10.05 -8.43
CA LEU A 118 -18.73 -9.02 -9.18
C LEU A 118 -20.12 -9.55 -9.55
#